data_AF-A0A9P7S0Y3-F1
#
_entry.id   AF-A0A9P7S0Y3-F1
#
_cell.length_a   1.000
_cell.length_b   1.000
_cell.length_c   1.000
_cell.angle_alpha   90.00
_cell.angle_beta   90.00
_cell.angle_gamma   90.00
#
_symmetry.space_group_name_H-M   'P 1'
#
loop_
_entity.id
_entity.type
_entity.pdbx_description
1 polymer ?
#
loop_
_entity_poly.entity_id
_entity_poly.type
_entity_poly.pdbx_seq_one_letter_code
_entity_poly.pdbx_strand_id
1 'polypeptide(L)'
;MVEMLELKDVLENGKRELKHYEEDTAVLRQTLGTAARCKECCGEHDQAMLGYFSKQRRVPVEIWEMIFSMVRLSFCEYSFNDDYCEDSPLLGPPTTIISQVCSHWRTIATALPKLWSSINVDLSTGVFPATSKSWRVGST
;
A
#
# COMPACT_ATOMS: atom_id res chain seq x y z
N MET A 1 36.21 53.89 -13.27
CA MET A 1 37.00 52.65 -13.13
C MET A 1 36.34 51.65 -12.19
N VAL A 2 35.81 52.09 -11.04
CA VAL A 2 35.08 51.23 -10.07
C VAL A 2 33.83 50.57 -10.69
N GLU A 3 33.00 51.32 -11.41
CA GLU A 3 31.79 50.81 -12.07
C GLU A 3 32.06 49.69 -13.12
N MET A 4 33.23 49.72 -13.77
CA MET A 4 33.61 48.67 -14.74
C MET A 4 34.00 47.35 -14.06
N LEU A 5 34.50 47.41 -12.83
CA LEU A 5 34.85 46.22 -12.05
C LEU A 5 33.59 45.54 -11.51
N GLU A 6 32.63 46.32 -11.02
CA GLU A 6 31.33 45.82 -10.57
C GLU A 6 30.56 45.14 -11.72
N LEU A 7 30.56 45.75 -12.91
CA LEU A 7 29.89 45.17 -14.08
C LEU A 7 30.53 43.84 -14.53
N LYS A 8 31.86 43.73 -14.41
CA LYS A 8 32.60 42.51 -14.73
C LYS A 8 32.28 41.39 -13.73
N ASP A 9 32.16 41.72 -12.46
CA ASP A 9 31.83 40.75 -11.41
C ASP A 9 30.41 40.20 -11.59
N VAL A 10 29.44 41.08 -11.89
CA VAL A 10 28.06 40.68 -12.22
C VAL A 10 28.03 39.77 -13.45
N LEU A 11 28.81 40.08 -14.49
CA LEU A 11 28.87 39.27 -15.70
C LEU A 11 29.46 37.88 -15.44
N GLU A 12 30.54 37.80 -14.66
CA GLU A 12 31.17 36.53 -14.29
C GLU A 12 30.28 35.71 -13.35
N ASN A 13 29.52 36.35 -12.46
CA ASN A 13 28.52 35.66 -11.66
C ASN A 13 27.40 35.08 -12.53
N GLY A 14 26.84 35.88 -13.45
CA GLY A 14 25.78 35.42 -14.36
C GLY A 14 26.22 34.25 -15.26
N LYS A 15 27.47 34.25 -15.74
CA LYS A 15 28.03 33.11 -16.49
C LYS A 15 28.10 31.83 -15.63
N ARG A 16 28.44 31.98 -14.35
CA ARG A 16 28.56 30.87 -13.41
C ARG A 16 27.19 30.25 -13.11
N GLU A 17 26.19 31.09 -12.90
CA GLU A 17 24.79 30.67 -12.71
C GLU A 17 24.23 30.00 -13.97
N LEU A 18 24.49 30.58 -15.15
CA LEU A 18 24.05 29.98 -16.41
C LEU A 18 24.63 28.57 -16.60
N LYS A 19 25.92 28.41 -16.32
CA LYS A 19 26.59 27.11 -16.38
C LYS A 19 25.96 26.10 -15.39
N HIS A 20 25.64 26.54 -14.17
CA HIS A 20 24.95 25.70 -13.19
C HIS A 20 23.57 25.24 -13.72
N TYR A 21 22.78 26.15 -14.29
CA TYR A 21 21.47 25.80 -14.83
C TYR A 21 21.57 24.85 -16.04
N GLU A 22 22.60 24.98 -16.88
CA GLU A 22 22.83 24.04 -17.97
C GLU A 22 23.13 22.62 -17.45
N GLU A 23 23.98 22.52 -16.42
CA GLU A 23 24.30 21.27 -15.74
C GLU A 23 23.04 20.64 -15.10
N ASP A 24 22.25 21.42 -14.36
CA ASP A 24 20.98 20.95 -13.78
C ASP A 24 19.99 20.48 -14.85
N THR A 25 19.88 21.22 -15.95
CA THR A 25 18.98 20.85 -17.06
C THR A 25 19.40 19.53 -17.69
N ALA A 26 20.72 19.26 -17.79
CA ALA A 26 21.24 17.99 -18.28
C ALA A 26 20.89 16.84 -17.32
N VAL A 27 21.10 17.03 -16.02
CA VAL A 27 20.78 16.03 -14.97
C VAL A 27 19.29 15.71 -14.94
N LEU A 28 18.43 16.74 -15.00
CA LEU A 28 16.98 16.57 -14.98
C LEU A 28 16.50 15.79 -16.22
N ARG A 29 17.03 16.09 -17.40
CA ARG A 29 16.70 15.32 -18.62
C ARG A 29 17.14 13.88 -18.52
N GLN A 30 18.32 13.61 -17.96
CA GLN A 30 18.78 12.25 -17.73
C GLN A 30 17.85 11.49 -16.78
N THR A 31 17.44 12.13 -15.69
CA THR A 31 16.53 11.56 -14.68
C THR A 31 15.14 11.31 -15.25
N LEU A 32 14.63 12.23 -16.08
CA LEU A 32 13.37 12.02 -16.78
C LEU A 32 13.47 10.82 -17.73
N GLY A 33 14.61 10.64 -18.41
CA GLY A 33 14.86 9.50 -19.29
C GLY A 33 14.95 8.16 -18.56
N THR A 34 15.49 8.12 -17.33
CA THR A 34 15.46 6.90 -16.51
C THR A 34 14.05 6.61 -15.98
N ALA A 35 13.34 7.64 -15.52
CA ALA A 35 11.96 7.50 -15.06
C ALA A 35 11.01 7.05 -16.19
N ALA A 36 11.18 7.57 -17.41
CA ALA A 36 10.39 7.17 -18.58
C ALA A 36 10.60 5.69 -18.93
N ARG A 37 11.85 5.21 -18.92
CA ARG A 37 12.17 3.79 -19.13
C ARG A 37 11.58 2.90 -18.04
N CYS A 38 11.66 3.32 -16.78
CA CYS A 38 11.04 2.60 -15.67
C CYS A 38 9.51 2.49 -15.85
N LYS A 39 8.86 3.59 -16.27
CA LYS A 39 7.43 3.62 -16.58
C LYS A 39 7.07 2.65 -17.71
N GLU A 40 7.89 2.57 -18.75
CA GLU A 40 7.67 1.62 -19.86
C GLU A 40 7.76 0.17 -19.37
N CYS A 41 8.79 -0.19 -18.61
CA CYS A 41 8.91 -1.53 -17.99
C CYS A 41 7.73 -1.86 -17.06
N CYS A 42 7.28 -0.90 -16.24
CA CYS A 42 6.11 -1.09 -15.38
C CYS A 42 4.82 -1.25 -16.20
N GLY A 43 4.67 -0.50 -17.29
CA GLY A 43 3.50 -0.59 -18.18
C GLY A 43 3.37 -1.95 -18.87
N GLU A 44 4.50 -2.54 -19.30
CA GLU A 44 4.54 -3.91 -19.85
C GLU A 44 4.09 -4.94 -18.80
N HIS A 45 4.55 -4.80 -17.56
CA HIS A 45 4.15 -5.67 -16.46
C HIS A 45 2.64 -5.56 -16.17
N ASP A 46 2.11 -4.34 -16.09
CA ASP A 46 0.69 -4.09 -15.88
C ASP A 46 -0.16 -4.70 -17.00
N GLN A 47 0.25 -4.54 -18.26
CA GLN A 47 -0.47 -5.09 -19.39
C GLN A 47 -0.46 -6.63 -19.40
N ALA A 48 0.67 -7.24 -19.04
CA ALA A 48 0.76 -8.68 -18.86
C ALA A 48 -0.19 -9.17 -17.73
N MET A 49 -0.20 -8.47 -16.60
CA MET A 49 -1.06 -8.76 -15.45
C MET A 49 -2.54 -8.63 -15.79
N LEU A 50 -2.94 -7.59 -16.53
CA LEU A 50 -4.32 -7.45 -17.03
C LEU A 50 -4.71 -8.62 -17.95
N GLY A 51 -3.77 -9.10 -18.77
CA GLY A 51 -3.94 -10.33 -19.56
C GLY A 51 -4.22 -11.55 -18.69
N TYR A 52 -3.49 -11.72 -17.58
CA TYR A 52 -3.75 -12.79 -16.61
C TYR A 52 -5.11 -12.65 -15.94
N PHE A 53 -5.46 -11.45 -15.45
CA PHE A 53 -6.75 -11.19 -14.82
C PHE A 53 -7.93 -11.40 -15.78
N SER A 54 -7.73 -11.18 -17.09
CA SER A 54 -8.77 -11.46 -18.10
C SER A 54 -9.15 -12.94 -18.15
N LYS A 55 -8.18 -13.84 -17.97
CA LYS A 55 -8.41 -15.30 -17.92
C LYS A 55 -9.05 -15.71 -16.60
N GLN A 56 -8.62 -15.09 -15.51
CA GLN A 56 -9.14 -15.33 -14.17
C GLN A 56 -10.64 -15.01 -14.04
N ARG A 57 -11.13 -13.98 -14.74
CA ARG A 57 -12.58 -13.63 -14.79
C ARG A 57 -13.45 -14.64 -15.55
N ARG A 58 -12.86 -15.58 -16.28
CA ARG A 58 -13.61 -16.65 -16.98
C ARG A 58 -13.86 -17.87 -16.11
N VAL A 59 -13.24 -17.92 -14.92
CA VAL A 59 -13.45 -19.01 -13.97
C VAL A 59 -14.86 -18.87 -13.38
N PRO A 60 -15.69 -19.93 -13.47
CA PRO A 60 -17.02 -19.93 -12.87
C PRO A 60 -16.99 -19.61 -11.37
N VAL A 61 -18.05 -18.99 -10.86
CA VAL A 61 -18.11 -18.54 -9.47
C VAL A 61 -17.94 -19.70 -8.50
N GLU A 62 -18.48 -20.87 -8.81
CA GLU A 62 -18.45 -22.09 -8.00
C GLU A 62 -17.02 -22.53 -7.68
N ILE A 63 -16.10 -22.33 -8.64
CA ILE A 63 -14.68 -22.66 -8.46
C ILE A 63 -14.03 -21.65 -7.50
N TRP A 64 -14.40 -20.37 -7.59
CA TRP A 64 -13.96 -19.36 -6.61
C TRP A 64 -14.49 -19.65 -5.22
N GLU A 65 -15.74 -20.09 -5.08
CA GLU A 65 -16.30 -20.47 -3.77
C GLU A 65 -15.49 -21.61 -3.14
N MET A 66 -15.11 -22.61 -3.93
CA MET A 66 -14.28 -23.72 -3.49
C MET A 66 -12.89 -23.24 -3.05
N ILE A 67 -12.23 -22.39 -3.85
CA ILE A 67 -10.92 -21.83 -3.52
C ILE A 67 -10.99 -21.01 -2.23
N PHE A 68 -11.96 -20.11 -2.10
CA PHE A 68 -12.11 -19.28 -0.91
C PHE A 68 -12.44 -20.11 0.34
N SER A 69 -13.20 -21.20 0.18
CA SER A 69 -13.47 -22.14 1.27
C SER A 69 -12.21 -22.86 1.73
N MET A 70 -11.31 -23.24 0.80
CA MET A 70 -10.02 -23.84 1.15
C MET A 70 -9.12 -22.84 1.88
N VAL A 71 -9.04 -21.59 1.39
CA VAL A 71 -8.28 -20.52 2.06
C VAL A 71 -8.79 -20.30 3.48
N ARG A 72 -10.11 -20.28 3.70
CA ARG A 72 -10.65 -20.21 5.07
C ARG A 72 -10.11 -21.34 5.95
N LEU A 73 -10.13 -22.58 5.48
CA LEU A 73 -9.69 -23.74 6.27
C LEU A 73 -8.20 -23.67 6.61
N SER A 74 -7.33 -23.30 5.66
CA SER A 74 -5.88 -23.21 5.87
C SER A 74 -5.49 -22.15 6.90
N PHE A 75 -6.24 -21.06 7.00
CA PHE A 75 -5.96 -19.99 7.95
C PHE A 75 -6.67 -20.16 9.31
N CYS A 76 -7.68 -21.03 9.42
CA CYS A 76 -8.26 -21.41 10.72
C CYS A 76 -7.33 -22.31 11.55
N GLU A 77 -6.38 -23.01 10.91
CA GLU A 77 -5.34 -23.79 11.61
C GLU A 77 -4.19 -22.92 12.12
N TYR A 78 -4.07 -21.67 11.65
CA TYR A 78 -3.18 -20.65 12.24
C TYR A 78 -3.88 -20.07 13.47
N SER A 79 -4.10 -20.92 14.46
CA SER A 79 -4.49 -20.50 15.79
C SER A 79 -3.50 -19.42 16.24
N PHE A 80 -4.07 -18.36 16.80
CA PHE A 80 -3.42 -17.17 17.37
C PHE A 80 -2.57 -17.51 18.62
N ASN A 81 -1.79 -18.59 18.54
CA ASN A 81 -0.87 -19.01 19.58
C ASN A 81 0.51 -18.48 19.21
N ASP A 82 0.79 -17.36 19.85
CA ASP A 82 2.07 -17.02 20.46
C ASP A 82 3.20 -16.48 19.57
N ASP A 83 3.72 -15.35 20.05
CA ASP A 83 5.04 -14.76 19.86
C ASP A 83 5.50 -14.23 18.47
N TYR A 84 5.64 -12.89 18.44
CA TYR A 84 6.54 -12.05 17.64
C TYR A 84 6.55 -12.15 16.09
N CYS A 85 5.93 -11.15 15.45
CA CYS A 85 6.58 -10.36 14.39
C CYS A 85 5.74 -9.11 14.07
N GLU A 86 6.18 -7.93 14.52
CA GLU A 86 5.54 -6.64 14.20
C GLU A 86 5.64 -6.27 12.70
N ASP A 87 6.36 -7.05 11.88
CA ASP A 87 6.64 -6.75 10.47
C ASP A 87 5.92 -7.69 9.47
N SER A 88 4.83 -8.36 9.85
CA SER A 88 3.99 -9.07 8.88
C SER A 88 2.85 -8.19 8.35
N PRO A 89 2.90 -7.69 7.09
CA PRO A 89 1.90 -6.76 6.55
C PRO A 89 0.53 -7.40 6.24
N LEU A 90 0.31 -8.67 6.60
CA LEU A 90 -0.88 -9.46 6.25
C LEU A 90 -1.69 -9.90 7.48
N LEU A 91 -1.70 -9.08 8.53
CA LEU A 91 -2.42 -9.34 9.78
C LEU A 91 -3.92 -9.01 9.67
N GLY A 92 -4.63 -9.68 8.75
CA GLY A 92 -6.06 -9.50 8.55
C GLY A 92 -6.80 -10.84 8.42
N PRO A 93 -8.10 -10.92 8.77
CA PRO A 93 -8.89 -12.10 8.49
C PRO A 93 -8.76 -12.52 7.02
N PRO A 94 -8.71 -13.82 6.69
CA PRO A 94 -8.53 -14.27 5.30
C PRO A 94 -9.58 -13.69 4.34
N THR A 95 -10.79 -13.46 4.85
CA THR A 95 -11.90 -12.84 4.12
C THR A 95 -11.67 -11.37 3.78
N THR A 96 -10.99 -10.61 4.63
CA THR A 96 -10.65 -9.21 4.34
C THR A 96 -9.56 -9.13 3.28
N ILE A 97 -8.55 -10.01 3.36
CA ILE A 97 -7.48 -10.12 2.36
C ILE A 97 -8.07 -10.45 0.99
N ILE A 98 -8.93 -11.47 0.90
CA ILE A 98 -9.60 -11.86 -0.37
C ILE A 98 -10.44 -10.71 -0.93
N SER A 99 -11.15 -9.97 -0.07
CA SER A 99 -12.04 -8.86 -0.48
C SER A 99 -11.30 -7.60 -0.96
N GLN A 100 -9.99 -7.51 -0.71
CA GLN A 100 -9.14 -6.39 -1.12
C GLN A 100 -8.47 -6.61 -2.48
N VAL A 101 -8.43 -7.83 -3.01
CA VAL A 101 -7.73 -8.15 -4.27
C VAL A 101 -8.34 -7.43 -5.49
N CYS A 102 -9.65 -7.55 -5.71
CA CYS A 102 -10.35 -6.84 -6.78
C CYS A 102 -11.86 -6.76 -6.53
N SER A 103 -12.57 -5.93 -7.29
CA SER A 103 -14.03 -5.78 -7.18
C SER A 103 -14.80 -7.08 -7.46
N HIS A 104 -14.30 -7.92 -8.37
CA HIS A 104 -14.91 -9.21 -8.68
C HIS A 104 -14.82 -10.18 -7.51
N TRP A 105 -13.62 -10.35 -6.93
CA TRP A 105 -13.40 -11.19 -5.76
C TRP A 105 -14.19 -10.69 -4.55
N ARG A 106 -14.29 -9.38 -4.37
CA ARG A 106 -15.13 -8.78 -3.33
C ARG A 106 -16.59 -9.18 -3.51
N THR A 107 -17.12 -9.09 -4.72
CA THR A 107 -18.52 -9.44 -5.02
C THR A 107 -18.79 -10.91 -4.68
N ILE A 108 -17.88 -11.81 -5.07
CA ILE A 108 -17.98 -13.25 -4.75
C ILE A 108 -17.87 -13.48 -3.25
N ALA A 109 -16.88 -12.86 -2.58
CA ALA A 109 -16.66 -13.03 -1.16
C ALA A 109 -17.85 -12.52 -0.34
N THR A 110 -18.47 -11.39 -0.71
CA THR A 110 -19.68 -10.88 -0.04
C THR A 110 -20.92 -11.72 -0.32
N ALA A 111 -20.99 -12.40 -1.47
CA ALA A 111 -22.07 -13.32 -1.81
C ALA A 111 -21.97 -14.67 -1.08
N LEU A 112 -20.88 -14.91 -0.34
CA LEU A 112 -20.61 -16.15 0.39
C LEU A 112 -20.69 -15.94 1.91
N PRO A 113 -21.89 -15.99 2.54
CA PRO A 113 -22.05 -15.84 3.99
C PRO A 113 -21.18 -16.79 4.80
N LYS A 114 -20.92 -18.00 4.25
CA LYS A 114 -20.05 -18.99 4.88
C LYS A 114 -18.63 -18.48 5.08
N LEU A 115 -18.11 -17.57 4.26
CA LEU A 115 -16.78 -17.03 4.49
C LEU A 115 -16.74 -16.11 5.73
N TRP A 116 -17.83 -15.37 5.97
CA TRP A 116 -17.94 -14.39 7.06
C TRP A 116 -18.49 -14.97 8.37
N SER A 117 -18.73 -16.28 8.44
CA SER A 117 -19.31 -16.90 9.64
C SER A 117 -18.33 -16.98 10.83
N SER A 118 -17.04 -16.70 10.61
CA SER A 118 -16.01 -16.71 11.64
C SER A 118 -15.14 -15.47 11.48
N ILE A 119 -15.44 -14.42 12.23
CA ILE A 119 -14.65 -13.19 12.29
C ILE A 119 -14.17 -13.07 13.74
N ASN A 120 -12.87 -13.22 13.94
CA ASN A 120 -12.23 -12.91 15.21
C ASN A 120 -11.73 -11.47 15.12
N VAL A 121 -12.37 -10.58 15.87
CA VAL A 121 -11.93 -9.20 16.02
C VAL A 121 -11.19 -9.12 17.34
N ASP A 122 -9.88 -8.88 17.29
CA ASP A 122 -9.15 -8.49 18.49
C ASP A 122 -9.40 -6.99 18.75
N LEU A 123 -10.05 -6.69 19.87
CA LEU A 123 -10.33 -5.33 20.32
C LEU A 123 -9.22 -4.79 21.25
N SER A 124 -8.07 -5.46 21.34
CA SER A 124 -6.97 -5.10 22.23
C SER A 124 -6.30 -3.75 21.92
N THR A 125 -6.58 -3.13 20.78
CA THR A 125 -6.08 -1.79 20.43
C THR A 125 -6.99 -0.68 20.96
N GLY A 126 -7.08 -0.65 22.29
CA GLY A 126 -7.58 0.47 23.05
C GLY A 126 -6.86 0.52 24.37
N VAL A 127 -5.69 1.15 24.40
CA VAL A 127 -5.17 1.74 25.65
C VAL A 127 -6.16 2.81 26.09
N PHE A 128 -7.28 2.38 26.67
CA PHE A 128 -8.02 3.21 27.59
C PHE A 128 -7.22 3.16 28.89
N PRO A 129 -6.64 4.27 29.38
CA PRO A 129 -6.21 4.29 30.75
C PRO A 129 -7.45 4.00 31.57
N ALA A 130 -7.50 2.81 32.18
CA ALA A 130 -8.51 2.45 33.14
C ALA A 130 -8.36 3.42 34.32
N THR A 131 -9.00 4.59 34.24
CA THR A 131 -9.28 5.36 35.43
C THR A 131 -10.35 4.58 36.16
N SER A 132 -9.88 3.68 37.03
CA SER A 132 -10.65 3.14 38.14
C SER A 132 -11.13 4.33 38.99
N LYS A 133 -12.25 4.93 38.60
CA LYS A 133 -13.04 5.76 39.49
C LYS A 133 -13.92 4.83 40.29
N SER A 134 -13.39 4.44 41.44
CA SER A 134 -14.15 3.97 42.59
C SER A 134 -15.25 4.99 42.90
N TRP A 135 -16.49 4.70 42.51
CA TRP A 135 -17.65 5.40 43.04
C TRP A 135 -17.97 4.79 44.39
N ARG A 136 -17.43 5.42 45.44
CA ARG A 136 -17.88 5.21 46.81
C ARG A 136 -19.29 5.83 46.88
N VAL A 137 -20.33 4.99 46.91
CA VAL A 137 -21.68 5.45 47.24
C VAL A 137 -21.69 5.78 48.73
N GLY A 138 -21.60 7.07 49.04
CA GLY A 138 -21.82 7.61 50.37
C GLY A 138 -23.31 7.78 50.63
N SER A 139 -23.77 7.02 51.63
CA SER A 139 -24.74 7.37 52.67
C SER A 139 -25.91 8.31 52.35
N THR A 140 -27.11 7.76 52.50
CA THR A 140 -28.16 8.27 53.42
C THR A 140 -28.89 7.10 54.02
#